data_AF-A0A1I6U0U5-F1
#
_entry.id   AF-A0A1I6U0U5-F1
#
_cell.length_a   1.000
_cell.length_b   1.000
_cell.length_c   1.000
_cell.angle_alpha   90.00
_cell.angle_beta   90.00
_cell.angle_gamma   90.00
#
_symmetry.space_group_name_H-M   'P 1'
#
loop_
_entity.id
_entity.type
_entity.pdbx_description
1 polymer ?
#
loop_
_entity_poly.entity_id
_entity_poly.type
_entity_poly.pdbx_seq_one_letter_code
_entity_poly.pdbx_strand_id
1 'polypeptide(L)'
;MKRAGLLKTQFRDMGLILDFYKGFWSSNPEVILYRESLRSNEKTKIQNTNGGVELKVKRIVANIETQDTSKAKHFYEKILGLDQLMDHGFIATYGSNEKMATQISFLSEGGSGTPVPDLSIEVDNLDEVLTRIKDTGVPIVYGPTTEPWGVRRFYVRDPFGKLVNILSHL
;
A
#
# COMPACT_ATOMS: atom_id res chain seq x y z
N MET A 1 30.17 -10.11 46.98
CA MET A 1 30.31 -10.27 45.51
C MET A 1 30.24 -11.76 45.18
N LYS A 2 29.14 -12.24 44.60
CA LYS A 2 28.95 -13.65 44.21
C LYS A 2 28.67 -13.76 42.71
N ARG A 3 29.23 -14.83 42.14
CA ARG A 3 29.27 -15.23 40.73
C ARG A 3 27.87 -15.43 40.14
N ALA A 4 27.66 -14.92 38.93
CA ALA A 4 26.48 -15.19 38.11
C ALA A 4 26.67 -16.51 37.35
N GLY A 5 25.77 -17.44 37.61
CA GLY A 5 25.60 -18.67 36.85
C GLY A 5 24.35 -19.35 37.38
N LEU A 6 23.30 -19.42 36.55
CA LEU A 6 22.45 -20.60 36.46
C LEU A 6 21.49 -20.49 35.26
N LEU A 7 21.65 -21.46 34.36
CA LEU A 7 20.63 -22.11 33.52
C LEU A 7 20.03 -21.27 32.39
N LYS A 8 20.21 -21.55 31.09
CA LYS A 8 20.15 -22.79 30.27
C LYS A 8 18.94 -22.64 29.34
N THR A 9 19.15 -22.95 28.05
CA THR A 9 18.16 -23.48 27.07
C THR A 9 16.98 -22.57 26.71
N GLN A 10 16.64 -22.22 25.46
CA GLN A 10 16.83 -22.71 24.08
C GLN A 10 17.12 -21.46 23.21
N PHE A 11 17.80 -21.46 22.07
CA PHE A 11 17.78 -22.39 20.95
C PHE A 11 19.19 -22.54 20.38
N ARG A 12 19.62 -23.79 20.44
CA ARG A 12 20.63 -24.38 19.57
C ARG A 12 19.98 -24.57 18.19
N ASP A 13 20.79 -24.50 17.15
CA ASP A 13 20.50 -24.90 15.76
C ASP A 13 19.99 -23.80 14.82
N MET A 14 20.94 -22.99 14.32
CA MET A 14 21.05 -22.69 12.88
C MET A 14 22.47 -22.27 12.46
N GLY A 15 23.49 -22.78 13.18
CA GLY A 15 24.91 -22.63 12.86
C GLY A 15 25.39 -23.45 11.65
N LEU A 16 24.50 -23.81 10.73
CA LEU A 16 24.84 -24.53 9.49
C LEU A 16 24.24 -23.93 8.21
N ILE A 17 23.67 -22.71 8.25
CA ILE A 17 23.14 -22.04 7.05
C ILE A 17 23.91 -20.75 6.69
N LEU A 18 24.96 -20.38 7.43
CA LEU A 18 25.74 -19.16 7.15
C LEU A 18 27.16 -19.37 6.62
N ASP A 19 27.66 -20.60 6.58
CA ASP A 19 28.93 -20.92 5.90
C ASP A 19 28.74 -21.63 4.55
N PHE A 20 27.51 -22.02 4.19
CA PHE A 20 27.18 -22.50 2.85
C PHE A 20 27.12 -21.37 1.80
N TYR A 21 27.10 -20.10 2.24
CA TYR A 21 26.91 -18.94 1.37
C TYR A 21 28.12 -18.01 1.25
N LYS A 22 29.32 -18.38 1.74
CA LYS A 22 30.53 -17.56 1.54
C LYS A 22 31.45 -18.05 0.43
N GLY A 23 31.43 -19.36 0.10
CA GLY A 23 32.23 -19.94 -0.99
C GLY A 23 31.57 -19.91 -2.37
N PHE A 24 30.24 -19.78 -2.43
CA PHE A 24 29.49 -19.80 -3.70
C PHE A 24 29.43 -18.43 -4.41
N TRP A 25 29.90 -17.36 -3.76
CA TRP A 25 29.76 -15.97 -4.21
C TRP A 25 31.02 -15.33 -4.83
N SER A 26 32.13 -16.06 -4.98
CA SER A 26 33.36 -15.50 -5.59
C SER A 26 33.66 -15.96 -7.01
N SER A 27 32.96 -16.96 -7.54
CA SER A 27 33.29 -17.58 -8.83
C SER A 27 32.11 -17.73 -9.78
N ASN A 28 30.93 -17.20 -9.42
CA ASN A 28 29.74 -17.26 -10.25
C ASN A 28 29.67 -16.03 -11.18
N PRO A 29 29.75 -16.19 -12.50
CA PRO A 29 29.79 -15.07 -13.45
C PRO A 29 28.55 -14.17 -13.38
N GLU A 30 27.37 -14.68 -13.01
CA GLU A 30 26.16 -13.85 -12.88
C GLU A 30 26.20 -12.90 -11.68
N VAL A 31 26.88 -13.29 -10.59
CA VAL A 31 27.07 -12.47 -9.40
C VAL A 31 28.09 -11.36 -9.65
N ILE A 32 29.10 -11.63 -10.48
CA ILE A 32 30.08 -10.64 -10.93
C ILE A 32 29.38 -9.60 -11.80
N LEU A 33 28.54 -10.04 -12.75
CA LEU A 33 27.72 -9.16 -13.59
C LEU A 33 26.75 -8.31 -12.75
N TYR A 34 26.18 -8.85 -11.66
CA TYR A 34 25.34 -8.07 -10.75
C TYR A 34 26.12 -6.99 -9.98
N ARG A 35 27.34 -7.28 -9.50
CA ARG A 35 28.19 -6.27 -8.84
C ARG A 35 28.79 -5.26 -9.81
N GLU A 36 29.02 -5.65 -11.06
CA GLU A 36 29.41 -4.75 -12.15
C GLU A 36 28.24 -3.89 -12.62
N SER A 37 27.02 -4.44 -12.64
CA SER A 37 25.76 -3.71 -12.84
C SER A 37 25.54 -2.65 -11.74
N LEU A 38 25.76 -3.00 -10.46
CA LEU A 38 25.65 -2.04 -9.36
C LEU A 38 26.75 -0.96 -9.41
N ARG A 39 27.98 -1.31 -9.80
CA ARG A 39 29.07 -0.33 -10.02
C ARG A 39 28.88 0.51 -11.28
N SER A 40 28.24 -0.03 -12.31
CA SER A 40 27.78 0.68 -13.50
C SER A 40 26.71 1.70 -13.11
N ASN A 41 25.73 1.29 -12.30
CA ASN A 41 24.65 2.14 -11.79
C ASN A 41 25.14 3.24 -10.84
N GLU A 42 26.20 3.02 -10.06
CA GLU A 42 26.86 4.09 -9.29
C GLU A 42 27.63 5.08 -10.19
N LYS A 43 28.19 4.62 -11.31
CA LYS A 43 28.82 5.49 -12.31
C LYS A 43 27.81 6.23 -13.19
N THR A 44 26.58 5.73 -13.34
CA THR A 44 25.48 6.46 -13.99
C THR A 44 24.98 7.64 -13.16
N LYS A 45 25.45 7.81 -11.91
CA LYS A 45 25.11 8.95 -11.06
C LYS A 45 25.94 10.21 -11.32
N ILE A 46 26.87 10.20 -12.28
CA ILE A 46 27.60 11.40 -12.69
C ILE A 46 27.56 11.51 -14.23
N GLN A 47 26.91 12.57 -14.70
CA GLN A 47 26.71 13.04 -16.09
C GLN A 47 25.45 12.55 -16.82
N ASN A 48 24.29 13.02 -16.35
CA ASN A 48 23.30 13.56 -17.28
C ASN A 48 23.52 15.08 -17.39
N THR A 49 24.45 15.46 -18.27
CA THR A 49 24.55 16.82 -18.81
C THR A 49 23.48 17.01 -19.88
N ASN A 50 22.23 17.12 -19.44
CA ASN A 50 21.21 17.88 -20.13
C ASN A 50 20.57 18.70 -19.01
N GLY A 51 20.55 20.03 -19.12
CA GLY A 51 19.89 20.92 -18.15
C GLY A 51 18.36 20.78 -18.13
N GLY A 52 17.86 19.54 -18.22
CA GLY A 52 16.47 19.18 -18.05
C GLY A 52 16.22 18.89 -16.57
N VAL A 53 15.26 19.61 -16.00
CA VAL A 53 14.78 19.39 -14.65
C VAL A 53 14.33 17.93 -14.51
N GLU A 54 14.83 17.22 -13.49
CA GLU A 54 14.34 15.88 -13.14
C GLU A 54 12.84 15.96 -12.83
N LEU A 55 12.02 15.31 -13.66
CA LEU A 55 10.58 15.31 -13.48
C LEU A 55 10.22 14.28 -12.40
N LYS A 56 9.68 14.77 -11.28
CA LYS A 56 9.19 13.95 -10.18
C LYS A 56 7.74 14.25 -9.89
N VAL A 57 6.89 13.24 -10.02
CA VAL A 57 5.49 13.33 -9.58
C VAL A 57 5.48 13.39 -8.05
N LYS A 58 4.81 14.41 -7.51
CA LYS A 58 4.71 14.62 -6.05
C LYS A 58 3.54 13.88 -5.42
N ARG A 59 2.41 13.80 -6.13
CA ARG A 59 1.18 13.13 -5.71
C ARG A 59 0.27 12.87 -6.91
N ILE A 60 -0.61 11.90 -6.77
CA ILE A 60 -1.76 11.67 -7.64
C ILE A 60 -3.00 11.87 -6.78
N VAL A 61 -4.00 12.60 -7.28
CA VAL A 61 -5.27 12.84 -6.58
C VAL A 61 -6.39 12.31 -7.46
N ALA A 62 -7.22 11.43 -6.90
CA ALA A 62 -8.43 10.98 -7.56
C ALA A 62 -9.48 12.10 -7.53
N ASN A 63 -10.06 12.43 -8.68
CA ASN A 63 -11.16 13.38 -8.79
C ASN A 63 -12.43 12.64 -9.19
N ILE A 64 -13.50 12.82 -8.42
CA ILE A 64 -14.82 12.26 -8.71
C ILE A 64 -15.74 13.42 -9.10
N GLU A 65 -16.32 13.36 -10.29
CA GLU A 65 -17.30 14.34 -10.74
C GLU A 65 -18.61 14.20 -9.94
N THR A 66 -19.12 15.31 -9.43
CA THR A 66 -20.41 15.39 -8.73
C THR A 66 -20.98 16.81 -8.81
N GLN A 67 -22.31 16.92 -8.80
CA GLN A 67 -23.02 18.19 -8.65
C GLN A 67 -23.23 18.57 -7.17
N ASP A 68 -22.99 17.64 -6.26
CA ASP A 68 -23.15 17.82 -4.82
C ASP A 68 -21.96 17.20 -4.08
N THR A 69 -21.01 18.06 -3.70
CA THR A 69 -19.79 17.67 -2.98
C THR A 69 -20.07 17.28 -1.53
N SER A 70 -21.21 17.71 -0.97
CA SER A 70 -21.56 17.45 0.43
C SER A 70 -21.81 15.96 0.72
N LYS A 71 -22.23 15.20 -0.30
CA LYS A 71 -22.43 13.74 -0.20
C LYS A 71 -21.15 12.98 0.16
N ALA A 72 -19.98 13.52 -0.16
CA ALA A 72 -18.70 12.90 0.18
C ALA A 72 -18.51 12.79 1.70
N LYS A 73 -19.05 13.75 2.47
CA LYS A 73 -18.82 13.86 3.91
C LYS A 73 -19.24 12.61 4.67
N HIS A 74 -20.41 12.05 4.36
CA HIS A 74 -20.89 10.89 5.09
C HIS A 74 -19.97 9.67 4.87
N PHE A 75 -19.55 9.42 3.64
CA PHE A 75 -18.74 8.25 3.33
C PHE A 75 -17.25 8.46 3.67
N TYR A 76 -16.64 9.52 3.17
CA TYR A 76 -15.20 9.73 3.30
C TYR A 76 -14.79 10.26 4.68
N GLU A 77 -15.56 11.15 5.30
CA GLU A 77 -15.24 11.65 6.65
C GLU A 77 -15.84 10.75 7.74
N LYS A 78 -17.14 10.47 7.72
CA LYS A 78 -17.78 9.77 8.85
C LYS A 78 -17.51 8.27 8.87
N ILE A 79 -17.56 7.59 7.72
CA ILE A 79 -17.30 6.15 7.66
C ILE A 79 -15.79 5.88 7.64
N LEU A 80 -15.07 6.47 6.68
CA LEU A 80 -13.63 6.22 6.48
C LEU A 80 -12.69 7.07 7.35
N GLY A 81 -13.20 8.08 8.05
CA GLY A 81 -12.38 8.86 9.00
C GLY A 81 -11.42 9.87 8.37
N LEU A 82 -11.60 10.24 7.10
CA LEU A 82 -10.77 11.26 6.46
C LEU A 82 -11.16 12.68 6.91
N ASP A 83 -10.17 13.55 7.06
CA ASP A 83 -10.39 14.96 7.35
C ASP A 83 -10.73 15.73 6.07
N GLN A 84 -11.66 16.70 6.16
CA GLN A 84 -11.91 17.66 5.08
C GLN A 84 -10.77 18.69 5.06
N LEU A 85 -9.84 18.53 4.12
CA LEU A 85 -8.63 19.35 4.00
C LEU A 85 -8.88 20.67 3.27
N MET A 86 -9.84 20.69 2.34
CA MET A 86 -10.13 21.85 1.51
C MET A 86 -11.60 21.83 1.07
N ASP A 87 -12.23 23.00 1.04
CA ASP A 87 -13.56 23.21 0.48
C ASP A 87 -13.66 24.61 -0.13
N HIS A 88 -14.00 24.66 -1.42
CA HIS A 88 -14.19 25.88 -2.18
C HIS A 88 -15.55 25.90 -2.91
N GLY A 89 -16.53 25.13 -2.42
CA GLY A 89 -17.85 24.99 -3.03
C GLY A 89 -17.88 24.09 -4.26
N PHE A 90 -17.01 24.34 -5.25
CA PHE A 90 -16.90 23.49 -6.45
C PHE A 90 -16.07 22.21 -6.21
N ILE A 91 -15.29 22.16 -5.13
CA ILE A 91 -14.45 21.03 -4.74
C ILE A 91 -14.45 20.90 -3.21
N ALA A 92 -14.54 19.66 -2.73
CA ALA A 92 -14.19 19.27 -1.38
C ALA A 92 -13.12 18.17 -1.46
N THR A 93 -12.01 18.33 -0.73
CA THR A 93 -10.90 17.36 -0.70
C THR A 93 -10.79 16.74 0.67
N TYR A 94 -10.75 15.41 0.72
CA TYR A 94 -10.61 14.63 1.94
C TYR A 94 -9.28 13.88 1.94
N GLY A 95 -8.64 13.78 3.10
CA GLY A 95 -7.38 13.05 3.25
C GLY A 95 -7.01 12.83 4.71
N SER A 96 -5.83 12.27 4.94
CA SER A 96 -5.26 12.08 6.28
C SER A 96 -3.83 12.61 6.31
N ASN A 97 -3.21 12.59 7.49
CA ASN A 97 -1.79 12.95 7.65
C ASN A 97 -0.83 11.81 7.28
N GLU A 98 -1.35 10.67 6.82
CA GLU A 98 -0.55 9.52 6.39
C GLU A 98 0.18 9.78 5.08
N LYS A 99 1.37 9.19 4.94
CA LYS A 99 2.20 9.33 3.74
C LYS A 99 2.17 8.07 2.89
N MET A 100 1.67 8.23 1.68
CA MET A 100 1.62 7.20 0.64
C MET A 100 2.72 7.43 -0.41
N ALA A 101 3.39 6.36 -0.84
CA ALA A 101 4.22 6.41 -2.05
C ALA A 101 3.32 6.64 -3.28
N THR A 102 3.72 7.50 -4.22
CA THR A 102 2.89 7.76 -5.41
C THR A 102 2.74 6.48 -6.24
N GLN A 103 1.50 6.06 -6.45
CA GLN A 103 1.16 4.82 -7.16
C GLN A 103 -0.02 5.06 -8.10
N ILE A 104 -0.05 4.29 -9.19
CA ILE A 104 -1.19 4.13 -10.07
C ILE A 104 -1.21 2.68 -10.52
N SER A 105 -2.37 2.05 -10.49
CA SER A 105 -2.54 0.65 -10.85
C SER A 105 -3.26 0.52 -12.18
N PHE A 106 -2.86 -0.47 -12.97
CA PHE A 106 -3.52 -0.86 -14.21
C PHE A 106 -3.91 -2.32 -14.07
N LEU A 107 -5.21 -2.58 -14.02
CA LEU A 107 -5.76 -3.91 -13.76
C LEU A 107 -6.64 -4.35 -14.93
N SER A 108 -6.51 -5.62 -15.33
CA SER A 108 -7.45 -6.27 -16.25
C SER A 108 -8.72 -6.78 -15.55
N GLU A 109 -8.63 -7.05 -14.24
CA GLU A 109 -9.74 -7.41 -13.35
C GLU A 109 -9.44 -6.97 -11.91
N GLY A 110 -10.44 -6.99 -11.02
CA GLY A 110 -10.26 -6.67 -9.60
C GLY A 110 -9.64 -7.81 -8.77
N GLY A 111 -9.35 -8.96 -9.38
CA GLY A 111 -8.93 -10.19 -8.72
C GLY A 111 -10.13 -10.99 -8.19
N SER A 112 -9.98 -12.31 -8.15
CA SER A 112 -11.04 -13.24 -7.75
C SER A 112 -12.34 -13.08 -8.58
N GLY A 113 -12.22 -12.67 -9.85
CA GLY A 113 -13.35 -12.47 -10.76
C GLY A 113 -14.17 -11.21 -10.51
N THR A 114 -13.71 -10.32 -9.62
CA THR A 114 -14.38 -9.05 -9.36
C THR A 114 -14.09 -8.03 -10.47
N PRO A 115 -15.00 -7.09 -10.76
CA PRO A 115 -14.68 -5.96 -11.65
C PRO A 115 -13.56 -5.10 -11.07
N VAL A 116 -12.82 -4.41 -11.93
CA VAL A 116 -11.78 -3.45 -11.52
C VAL A 116 -12.43 -2.36 -10.65
N PRO A 117 -11.96 -2.13 -9.42
CA PRO A 117 -12.47 -1.06 -8.58
C PRO A 117 -12.02 0.31 -9.14
N ASP A 118 -12.87 1.32 -9.00
CA ASP A 118 -12.51 2.70 -9.32
C ASP A 118 -11.45 3.24 -8.35
N LEU A 119 -11.52 2.82 -7.09
CA LEU A 119 -10.59 3.21 -6.01
C LEU A 119 -10.22 2.00 -5.15
N SER A 120 -8.97 1.93 -4.71
CA SER A 120 -8.55 1.07 -3.60
C SER A 120 -8.12 1.94 -2.43
N ILE A 121 -8.69 1.70 -1.26
CA ILE A 121 -8.43 2.43 -0.02
C ILE A 121 -7.97 1.44 1.03
N GLU A 122 -6.71 1.59 1.44
CA GLU A 122 -6.14 0.85 2.56
C GLU A 122 -6.54 1.50 3.88
N VAL A 123 -6.93 0.67 4.86
CA VAL A 123 -7.29 1.09 6.21
C VAL A 123 -6.54 0.22 7.22
N ASP A 124 -6.20 0.81 8.37
CA ASP A 124 -5.50 0.13 9.47
C ASP A 124 -6.44 -0.77 10.29
N ASN A 125 -7.73 -0.42 10.35
CA ASN A 125 -8.77 -1.17 11.07
C ASN A 125 -9.98 -1.50 10.18
N LEU A 126 -9.85 -2.58 9.39
CA LEU A 126 -10.90 -3.01 8.47
C LEU A 126 -12.21 -3.42 9.17
N ASP A 127 -12.16 -3.98 10.37
CA ASP A 127 -13.35 -4.42 11.11
C ASP A 127 -14.19 -3.24 11.62
N GLU A 128 -13.54 -2.16 12.03
CA GLU A 128 -14.23 -0.92 12.41
C GLU A 128 -14.94 -0.30 11.21
N VAL A 129 -14.26 -0.19 10.05
CA VAL A 129 -14.88 0.33 8.83
C VAL A 129 -16.04 -0.56 8.39
N LEU A 130 -15.87 -1.90 8.45
CA LEU A 130 -16.93 -2.86 8.14
C LEU A 130 -18.15 -2.68 9.05
N THR A 131 -17.94 -2.40 10.34
CA THR A 131 -19.02 -2.14 11.30
C THR A 131 -19.76 -0.86 10.93
N ARG A 132 -19.05 0.25 10.69
CA ARG A 132 -19.65 1.53 10.26
C ARG A 132 -20.43 1.43 8.94
N ILE A 133 -19.93 0.65 7.98
CA ILE A 133 -20.62 0.37 6.70
C ILE A 133 -21.94 -0.37 6.92
N LYS A 134 -21.95 -1.38 7.81
CA LYS A 134 -23.17 -2.11 8.17
C LYS A 134 -24.19 -1.23 8.88
N ASP A 135 -23.74 -0.41 9.83
CA ASP A 135 -24.60 0.49 10.60
C ASP A 135 -25.26 1.57 9.74
N THR A 136 -24.61 1.97 8.65
CA THR A 136 -25.13 2.95 7.68
C THR A 136 -25.96 2.32 6.56
N GLY A 137 -26.07 0.98 6.54
CA GLY A 137 -26.86 0.27 5.53
C GLY A 137 -26.26 0.30 4.13
N VAL A 138 -24.98 0.66 3.97
CA VAL A 138 -24.31 0.66 2.67
C VAL A 138 -24.13 -0.80 2.19
N PRO A 139 -24.65 -1.18 1.02
CA PRO A 139 -24.53 -2.55 0.54
C PRO A 139 -23.09 -2.94 0.24
N ILE A 140 -22.67 -4.09 0.76
CA ILE A 140 -21.41 -4.73 0.41
C ILE A 140 -21.60 -5.49 -0.90
N VAL A 141 -20.86 -5.09 -1.93
CA VAL A 141 -20.90 -5.68 -3.29
C VAL A 141 -20.10 -6.98 -3.35
N TYR A 142 -19.01 -7.06 -2.58
CA TYR A 142 -18.12 -8.21 -2.52
C TYR A 142 -17.44 -8.30 -1.16
N GLY A 143 -17.20 -9.52 -0.65
CA GLY A 143 -16.55 -9.73 0.65
C GLY A 143 -17.46 -9.46 1.86
N PRO A 144 -16.89 -9.29 3.06
CA PRO A 144 -15.46 -9.33 3.37
C PRO A 144 -14.86 -10.73 3.16
N THR A 145 -13.67 -10.77 2.59
CA THR A 145 -12.93 -12.02 2.39
C THR A 145 -11.43 -11.80 2.54
N THR A 146 -10.72 -12.87 2.89
CA THR A 146 -9.27 -12.93 2.82
C THR A 146 -8.88 -13.49 1.46
N GLU A 147 -8.01 -12.77 0.76
CA GLU A 147 -7.53 -13.13 -0.55
C GLU A 147 -6.17 -13.85 -0.46
N PRO A 148 -5.85 -14.76 -1.39
CA PRO A 148 -4.62 -15.56 -1.34
C PRO A 148 -3.33 -14.73 -1.48
N TRP A 149 -3.42 -13.46 -1.88
CA TRP A 149 -2.28 -12.53 -1.97
C TRP A 149 -2.08 -11.68 -0.70
N GLY A 150 -2.65 -12.08 0.44
CA GLY A 150 -2.31 -11.50 1.74
C GLY A 150 -3.00 -10.18 2.06
N VAL A 151 -4.23 -9.99 1.58
CA VAL A 151 -5.10 -8.88 2.00
C VAL A 151 -6.45 -9.41 2.45
N ARG A 152 -7.07 -8.71 3.41
CA ARG A 152 -8.49 -8.84 3.69
C ARG A 152 -9.20 -7.62 3.11
N ARG A 153 -10.29 -7.82 2.39
CA ARG A 153 -10.98 -6.72 1.69
C ARG A 153 -12.47 -6.95 1.52
N PHE A 154 -13.19 -5.86 1.24
CA PHE A 154 -14.57 -5.88 0.76
C PHE A 154 -14.82 -4.71 -0.19
N TYR A 155 -15.81 -4.83 -1.06
CA TYR A 155 -16.19 -3.76 -1.99
C TYR A 155 -17.53 -3.15 -1.61
N VAL A 156 -17.64 -1.85 -1.78
CA VAL A 156 -18.89 -1.09 -1.63
C VAL A 156 -19.04 -0.11 -2.79
N ARG A 157 -20.23 0.47 -2.93
CA ARG A 157 -20.44 1.65 -3.77
C ARG A 157 -20.42 2.89 -2.88
N ASP A 158 -19.62 3.88 -3.24
CA ASP A 158 -19.67 5.19 -2.59
C ASP A 158 -20.96 5.96 -2.97
N PRO A 159 -21.23 7.15 -2.39
CA PRO A 159 -22.40 7.97 -2.72
C PRO A 159 -22.48 8.46 -4.17
N PHE A 160 -21.41 8.30 -4.95
CA PHE A 160 -21.28 8.70 -6.35
C PHE A 160 -21.32 7.49 -7.30
N GLY A 161 -21.56 6.28 -6.77
CA GLY A 161 -21.63 5.04 -7.54
C GLY A 161 -20.27 4.44 -7.90
N LYS A 162 -19.15 4.95 -7.37
CA LYS A 162 -17.81 4.38 -7.60
C LYS A 162 -17.64 3.08 -6.83
N LEU A 163 -17.05 2.08 -7.48
CA LEU A 163 -16.70 0.82 -6.84
C LEU A 163 -15.43 1.02 -6.03
N VAL A 164 -15.55 0.90 -4.71
CA VAL A 164 -14.43 1.13 -3.79
C VAL A 164 -14.04 -0.17 -3.15
N ASN A 165 -12.78 -0.56 -3.35
CA ASN A 165 -12.11 -1.66 -2.67
C ASN A 165 -11.54 -1.15 -1.34
N ILE A 166 -12.14 -1.55 -0.21
CA ILE A 166 -11.61 -1.26 1.13
C ILE A 166 -10.79 -2.48 1.58
N LEU A 167 -9.52 -2.28 1.91
CA LEU A 167 -8.60 -3.39 2.20
C LEU A 167 -7.67 -3.11 3.40
N SER A 168 -7.14 -4.18 3.97
CA SER A 168 -6.02 -4.17 4.91
C SER A 168 -5.08 -5.31 4.56
N HIS A 169 -3.77 -5.08 4.69
CA HIS A 169 -2.78 -6.15 4.65
C HIS A 169 -2.90 -7.06 5.90
N LEU A 170 -2.47 -8.32 5.75
CA LEU A 170 -2.47 -9.35 6.79
C LEU A 170 -1.07 -9.67 7.31
#